data_AF-A0A7C8EVF3-F1
#
_entry.id   AF-A0A7C8EVF3-F1
#
_cell.length_a   1.000
_cell.length_b   1.000
_cell.length_c   1.000
_cell.angle_alpha   90.00
_cell.angle_beta   90.00
_cell.angle_gamma   90.00
#
_symmetry.space_group_name_H-M   'P 1'
#
loop_
_entity.id
_entity.type
_entity.pdbx_description
1 polymer ?
#
loop_
_entity_poly.entity_id
_entity_poly.type
_entity_poly.pdbx_seq_one_letter_code
_entity_poly.pdbx_strand_id
1 'polypeptide(L)' 'MFDSYLNGVEKPGRYIGLELNACRKSFENASIRFALAFPDVYEIGLSHLGLQLLYHQLNQAEGVMADRVY' A
#
# COMPACT_ATOMS: atom_id res chain seq x y z
N MET A 1 -2.80 25.40 -14.13
CA MET A 1 -1.92 25.74 -12.98
C MET A 1 -1.33 24.49 -12.32
N PHE A 2 -2.01 23.33 -12.37
CA PHE A 2 -1.45 22.05 -11.89
C PHE A 2 -0.76 21.22 -12.99
N ASP A 3 -0.89 21.61 -14.26
CA ASP A 3 -0.45 20.84 -15.43
C ASP A 3 1.05 20.52 -15.44
N SER A 4 1.88 21.42 -14.91
CA SER A 4 3.33 21.21 -14.81
C SER A 4 3.70 20.08 -13.83
N TYR A 5 2.86 19.79 -12.83
CA TYR A 5 3.11 18.77 -11.81
C TYR A 5 2.71 17.37 -12.26
N LEU A 6 1.85 17.26 -13.28
CA LEU A 6 1.34 15.97 -13.76
C LEU A 6 2.32 15.23 -14.68
N ASN A 7 3.29 15.94 -15.27
CA ASN A 7 4.24 15.36 -16.23
C ASN A 7 5.17 14.26 -15.66
N GLY A 8 5.25 14.11 -14.33
CA GLY A 8 6.03 13.05 -13.68
C GLY A 8 5.19 12.03 -12.92
N VAL A 9 3.86 12.12 -12.98
CA VAL A 9 2.97 11.23 -12.23
C VAL A 9 2.69 9.98 -13.07
N GLU A 10 3.22 8.85 -12.62
CA GLU A 10 2.95 7.57 -13.26
C GLU A 10 1.83 6.83 -12.53
N LYS A 11 0.81 6.38 -13.26
CA LYS A 11 -0.30 5.57 -12.72
C LYS A 11 -1.00 6.25 -11.51
N PRO A 12 -1.64 7.42 -11.70
CA PRO A 12 -2.17 8.25 -10.62
C PRO A 12 -3.12 7.54 -9.65
N GLY A 13 -3.85 6.53 -10.14
CA GLY A 13 -4.74 5.70 -9.32
C GLY A 13 -4.04 4.87 -8.24
N ARG A 14 -2.71 4.77 -8.24
CA ARG A 14 -1.93 4.10 -7.17
C ARG A 14 -1.71 4.98 -5.95
N TYR A 15 -1.77 6.31 -6.10
CA TYR A 15 -1.47 7.24 -5.01
C TYR A 15 -2.68 7.59 -4.14
N ILE A 16 -3.89 7.21 -4.57
CA ILE A 16 -5.14 7.58 -3.91
C ILE A 16 -5.54 6.64 -2.76
N GLY A 17 -4.89 5.47 -2.61
CA GLY A 17 -5.19 4.52 -1.53
C GLY A 17 -6.62 3.96 -1.56
N LEU A 18 -7.29 4.00 -2.71
CA LEU A 18 -8.67 3.50 -2.90
C LEU A 18 -8.71 2.06 -3.42
N GLU A 19 -7.64 1.30 -3.21
CA GLU A 19 -7.57 -0.10 -3.63
C GLU A 19 -8.58 -0.95 -2.87
N LEU A 20 -9.13 -1.96 -3.55
CA LEU A 20 -9.96 -2.97 -2.90
C LEU A 20 -9.13 -3.68 -1.83
N ASN A 21 -9.70 -3.83 -0.63
CA ASN A 21 -9.04 -4.40 0.56
C ASN A 21 -7.93 -3.53 1.19
N ALA A 22 -7.80 -2.25 0.82
CA ALA A 22 -6.94 -1.33 1.55
C ALA A 22 -7.44 -1.12 2.98
N CYS A 23 -6.61 -1.49 3.96
CA CYS A 23 -6.83 -1.22 5.36
C CYS A 23 -6.48 0.24 5.67
N ARG A 24 -7.48 1.03 6.07
CA ARG A 24 -7.35 2.47 6.36
C ARG A 24 -7.15 2.74 7.84
N LYS A 25 -6.14 2.10 8.44
CA LYS A 25 -5.78 2.38 9.84
C LYS A 25 -5.17 3.78 9.96
N SER A 26 -5.46 4.44 11.08
CA SER A 26 -4.86 5.74 11.39
C SER A 26 -3.34 5.59 11.54
N PHE A 27 -2.61 6.37 10.75
CA PHE A 27 -1.15 6.42 10.83
C PHE A 27 -0.69 6.90 12.21
N GLU A 28 -1.38 7.88 12.80
CA GLU A 28 -0.98 8.48 14.09
C GLU A 28 -1.29 7.59 15.28
N ASN A 29 -2.34 6.78 15.19
CA ASN A 29 -2.74 5.89 16.29
C ASN A 29 -1.99 4.55 16.28
N ALA A 30 -1.14 4.31 15.27
CA ALA A 30 -0.36 3.08 15.17
C ALA A 30 0.97 3.20 15.93
N SER A 31 1.17 2.32 16.91
CA SER A 31 2.42 2.17 17.64
C SER A 31 3.55 1.58 16.77
N ILE A 32 3.18 0.70 15.82
CA ILE A 32 4.13 0.07 14.89
C ILE A 32 3.59 0.20 13.46
N ARG A 33 4.46 0.59 12.54
CA ARG A 33 4.13 0.88 11.14
C ARG A 33 5.02 0.06 10.21
N PHE A 34 4.39 -0.71 9.32
CA PHE A 34 5.07 -1.53 8.33
C PHE A 34 4.86 -0.97 6.93
N ALA A 35 5.94 -0.89 6.16
CA ALA A 35 5.91 -0.64 4.73
C ALA A 35 6.34 -1.93 4.02
N LEU A 36 5.37 -2.63 3.44
CA LEU A 36 5.58 -3.88 2.73
C LEU A 36 5.98 -3.55 1.28
N ALA A 37 7.29 -3.50 1.03
CA ALA A 37 7.86 -3.30 -0.29
C ALA A 37 8.21 -4.67 -0.90
N PHE A 38 7.74 -4.93 -2.11
CA PHE A 38 8.13 -6.11 -2.88
C PHE A 38 8.64 -5.65 -4.25
N PRO A 39 9.90 -5.97 -4.61
CA PRO A 39 10.49 -5.54 -5.87
C PRO A 39 9.97 -6.43 -7.00
N ASP A 40 8.77 -6.16 -7.51
CA ASP A 40 8.21 -6.91 -8.63
C ASP A 40 7.52 -5.99 -9.63
N VAL A 41 7.70 -6.31 -10.90
CA VAL A 41 6.93 -5.74 -12.00
C VAL A 41 5.54 -6.35 -11.88
N TYR A 42 4.60 -5.56 -11.32
CA TYR A 42 3.16 -5.81 -11.11
C TYR A 42 2.40 -6.45 -12.31
N GLU A 43 3.06 -6.69 -13.44
CA GLU A 43 2.51 -7.21 -14.69
C GLU A 43 2.17 -8.71 -14.65
N ILE A 44 2.86 -9.51 -13.83
CA ILE A 44 2.59 -10.96 -13.73
C ILE A 44 1.80 -11.23 -12.46
N GLY A 45 0.49 -10.93 -12.52
CA GLY A 45 -0.43 -11.17 -11.42
C GLY A 45 -0.47 -12.65 -11.06
N LEU A 46 0.12 -13.01 -9.91
CA LEU A 46 -0.25 -14.15 -9.02
C LEU A 46 0.81 -14.52 -7.97
N SER A 47 1.98 -13.87 -7.89
CA SER A 47 3.05 -14.29 -6.96
C SER A 47 3.17 -13.51 -5.65
N HIS A 48 2.09 -12.90 -5.12
CA HIS A 48 2.14 -12.07 -3.89
C HIS A 48 1.28 -12.57 -2.73
N LEU A 49 0.89 -13.85 -2.70
CA LEU A 49 0.06 -14.40 -1.63
C LEU A 49 0.68 -14.16 -0.24
N GLY A 50 2.00 -14.33 -0.10
CA GLY A 50 2.70 -14.04 1.15
C GLY A 50 2.56 -12.58 1.59
N LEU A 51 2.68 -11.63 0.65
CA LEU A 51 2.52 -10.20 0.93
C LEU A 51 1.09 -9.88 1.36
N GLN A 52 0.09 -10.48 0.71
CA GLN A 52 -1.32 -10.33 1.07
C GLN A 52 -1.63 -10.91 2.46
N LEU A 53 -1.09 -12.08 2.78
CA LEU A 53 -1.25 -12.71 4.10
C LEU A 53 -0.60 -11.86 5.19
N LEU A 54 0.63 -11.39 4.97
CA LEU A 54 1.32 -10.49 5.92
C LEU A 54 0.56 -9.18 6.10
N TYR A 55 0.13 -8.56 5.01
CA TYR A 55 -0.66 -7.34 5.04
C TYR A 55 -1.94 -7.51 5.86
N HIS A 56 -2.67 -8.60 5.63
CA HIS A 56 -3.90 -8.91 6.35
C HIS A 56 -3.64 -9.17 7.83
N GLN A 57 -2.63 -10.00 8.16
CA GLN A 57 -2.34 -10.37 9.55
C GLN A 57 -1.83 -9.18 10.37
N LEU A 58 -0.93 -8.38 9.82
CA LEU A 58 -0.40 -7.18 10.48
C LEU A 58 -1.52 -6.16 10.74
N ASN A 59 -2.42 -5.97 9.78
CA ASN A 59 -3.54 -5.07 9.94
C ASN A 59 -4.68 -5.63 10.83
N GLN A 60 -4.65 -6.89 11.25
CA GLN A 60 -5.53 -7.38 12.31
C GLN A 60 -4.99 -7.13 13.73
N ALA A 61 -3.69 -6.96 13.88
CA ALA A 61 -3.08 -6.70 15.19
C ALA A 61 -3.42 -5.30 15.72
N GLU A 62 -3.70 -5.19 17.02
CA GLU A 62 -3.97 -3.92 17.68
C GLU A 62 -2.71 -3.04 17.70
N GLY A 63 -2.88 -1.74 17.45
CA GLY A 63 -1.76 -0.78 17.41
C GLY A 63 -0.79 -0.95 16.23
N VAL A 64 -1.04 -1.88 15.31
CA VAL A 64 -0.21 -2.10 14.11
C VAL A 64 -0.91 -1.61 12.87
N MET A 65 -0.19 -0.88 12.03
CA MET A 65 -0.59 -0.48 10.68
C MET A 65 0.42 -1.01 9.67
N ALA A 66 -0.06 -1.56 8.57
CA ALA A 66 0.79 -1.95 7.44
C ALA A 66 0.24 -1.38 6.14
N ASP A 67 1.12 -0.84 5.31
CA ASP A 67 0.80 -0.44 3.93
C ASP A 67 1.74 -1.10 2.91
N ARG A 68 1.34 -1.11 1.63
CA ARG A 68 2.11 -1.68 0.52
C ARG A 68 2.82 -0.58 -0.25
N VAL A 69 4.05 -0.84 -0.66
CA VAL A 69 4.85 0.08 -1.48
C VAL A 69 5.01 -0.53 -2.87
N TYR A 70 4.76 0.27 -3.90
CA TYR A 70 4.80 -0.11 -5.31
C TYR A 70 5.65 0.85 -6.13
#